data_AF-A0A6P3Z5T2-F1
#
_entry.id   AF-A0A6P3Z5T2-F1
#
_cell.length_a   1.000
_cell.length_b   1.000
_cell.length_c   1.000
_cell.angle_alpha   90.00
_cell.angle_beta   90.00
_cell.angle_gamma   90.00
#
_symmetry.space_group_name_H-M   'P 1'
#
loop_
_entity.id
_entity.type
_entity.pdbx_description
1 polymer ?
#
loop_
_entity_poly.entity_id
_entity_poly.type
_entity_poly.pdbx_seq_one_letter_code
_entity_poly.pdbx_strand_id
1 'polypeptide(L)'
;MSNALQDEDKDRKNEAADWVNNKYKEILYEAEEFEQSERNIEDICNEALAIYNLAYDYAKNNACVGKCGFAWKVAGPALLKLYAMKQNEKAFMCLPSVLRELF
;
A
#
# COMPACT_ATOMS: atom_id res chain seq x y z
N MET A 1 1.65 -13.34 -9.38
CA MET A 1 0.93 -13.44 -8.09
C MET A 1 0.72 -14.89 -7.65
N SER A 2 0.47 -15.84 -8.56
CA SER A 2 0.13 -17.24 -8.23
C SER A 2 1.21 -18.01 -7.45
N ASN A 3 2.49 -17.84 -7.80
CA ASN A 3 3.58 -18.61 -7.19
C ASN A 3 3.82 -18.24 -5.71
N ALA A 4 3.64 -16.96 -5.33
CA ALA A 4 3.83 -16.50 -3.95
C ALA A 4 2.78 -17.08 -2.97
N LEU A 5 1.65 -17.56 -3.47
CA LEU A 5 0.58 -18.15 -2.66
C LEU A 5 0.72 -19.67 -2.47
N GLN A 6 1.64 -20.33 -3.19
CA GLN A 6 1.70 -21.79 -3.34
C GLN A 6 2.82 -22.47 -2.55
N ASP A 7 3.82 -21.73 -2.03
CA ASP A 7 4.95 -22.33 -1.28
C ASP A 7 4.51 -22.75 0.13
N GLU A 8 4.84 -23.94 0.62
CA GLU A 8 4.45 -24.38 1.96
C GLU A 8 5.30 -23.72 3.07
N ASP A 9 6.49 -23.24 2.72
CA ASP A 9 7.39 -22.54 3.64
C ASP A 9 6.93 -21.10 3.89
N LYS A 10 6.70 -20.78 5.16
CA LYS A 10 6.19 -19.47 5.60
C LYS A 10 7.20 -18.35 5.36
N ASP A 11 8.49 -18.61 5.52
CA ASP A 11 9.52 -17.57 5.39
C ASP A 11 9.71 -17.22 3.91
N ARG A 12 9.74 -18.23 3.03
CA ARG A 12 9.76 -18.03 1.57
C ARG A 12 8.52 -17.31 1.07
N LYS A 13 7.34 -17.61 1.63
CA LYS A 13 6.10 -16.87 1.34
C LYS A 13 6.21 -15.40 1.71
N ASN A 14 6.79 -15.08 2.86
CA ASN A 14 6.97 -13.70 3.30
C ASN A 14 7.95 -12.96 2.38
N GLU A 15 9.10 -13.56 2.07
CA GLU A 15 10.09 -12.99 1.13
C GLU A 15 9.48 -12.74 -0.25
N ALA A 16 8.71 -13.70 -0.78
CA ALA A 16 8.03 -13.54 -2.05
C ALA A 16 6.97 -12.43 -2.00
N ALA A 17 6.23 -12.30 -0.90
CA ALA A 17 5.25 -11.24 -0.71
C ALA A 17 5.93 -9.86 -0.62
N ASP A 18 7.03 -9.75 0.11
CA ASP A 18 7.79 -8.50 0.26
C ASP A 18 8.41 -8.09 -1.07
N TRP A 19 8.98 -9.02 -1.83
CA TRP A 19 9.47 -8.76 -3.19
C TRP A 19 8.35 -8.23 -4.10
N VAL A 20 7.16 -8.82 -4.04
CA VAL A 20 6.00 -8.32 -4.79
C VAL A 20 5.63 -6.91 -4.34
N ASN A 21 5.54 -6.65 -3.03
CA ASN A 21 5.18 -5.33 -2.52
C ASN A 21 6.19 -4.27 -2.97
N ASN A 22 7.48 -4.55 -2.82
CA ASN A 22 8.56 -3.62 -3.20
C ASN A 22 8.54 -3.34 -4.71
N LYS A 23 8.38 -4.38 -5.53
CA LYS A 23 8.27 -4.20 -6.99
C LYS A 23 7.09 -3.29 -7.37
N TYR A 24 5.92 -3.46 -6.75
CA TYR A 24 4.77 -2.62 -7.06
C TYR A 24 4.88 -1.22 -6.46
N LYS A 25 5.59 -1.04 -5.33
CA LYS A 25 5.98 0.29 -4.84
C LYS A 25 6.86 1.02 -5.84
N GLU A 26 7.93 0.37 -6.32
CA GLU A 26 8.84 0.95 -7.33
C GLU A 26 8.10 1.34 -8.60
N ILE A 27 7.14 0.53 -9.05
CA ILE A 27 6.30 0.87 -10.22
C ILE A 27 5.40 2.08 -9.92
N LEU A 28 4.77 2.13 -8.75
CA LEU A 28 3.83 3.19 -8.39
C LEU A 28 4.54 4.52 -8.09
N TYR A 29 5.74 4.49 -7.52
CA TYR A 29 6.42 5.71 -7.06
C TYR A 29 7.60 6.09 -7.95
N GLU A 30 8.03 5.23 -8.88
CA GLU A 30 9.32 5.35 -9.58
C GLU A 30 10.49 5.55 -8.58
N ALA A 31 10.31 5.05 -7.36
CA ALA A 31 11.20 5.19 -6.22
C ALA A 31 10.93 4.08 -5.19
N GLU A 32 11.84 3.91 -4.23
CA GLU A 32 11.70 2.89 -3.17
C GLU A 32 10.51 3.23 -2.24
N GLU A 33 10.36 4.51 -1.89
CA GLU A 33 9.28 5.01 -1.05
C GLU A 33 8.58 6.24 -1.63
N PHE A 34 7.35 6.47 -1.17
CA PHE A 34 6.49 7.55 -1.63
C PHE A 34 7.12 8.94 -1.50
N GLU A 35 7.81 9.21 -0.39
CA GLU A 35 8.44 10.50 -0.10
C GLU A 35 9.60 10.84 -1.04
N GLN A 36 10.16 9.84 -1.72
CA GLN A 36 11.27 9.97 -2.66
C GLN A 36 10.79 10.13 -4.11
N SER A 37 9.50 9.96 -4.38
CA SER A 37 8.93 10.04 -5.72
C SER A 37 9.00 11.46 -6.28
N GLU A 38 9.53 11.60 -7.50
CA GLU A 38 9.45 12.84 -8.28
C GLU A 38 8.20 12.90 -9.18
N ARG A 39 7.40 11.83 -9.22
CA ARG A 39 6.16 11.77 -10.01
C ARG A 39 5.15 12.82 -9.53
N ASN A 40 4.26 13.21 -10.45
CA ASN A 40 3.13 14.07 -10.10
C ASN A 40 2.23 13.41 -9.05
N ILE A 41 1.95 14.13 -7.98
CA ILE A 41 1.20 13.59 -6.84
C ILE A 41 -0.24 13.18 -7.18
N GLU A 42 -0.89 13.88 -8.11
CA GLU A 42 -2.26 13.57 -8.53
C GLU A 42 -2.30 12.23 -9.29
N ASP A 43 -1.31 11.99 -10.16
CA ASP A 43 -1.17 10.72 -10.89
C ASP A 43 -0.95 9.55 -9.93
N ILE A 44 -0.01 9.69 -8.97
CA ILE A 44 0.23 8.69 -7.93
C ILE A 44 -1.06 8.42 -7.15
N CYS A 45 -1.78 9.46 -6.73
CA CYS A 45 -3.01 9.31 -5.96
C CYS A 45 -4.12 8.61 -6.76
N ASN A 46 -4.25 8.90 -8.06
CA ASN A 46 -5.22 8.26 -8.94
C ASN A 46 -4.89 6.77 -9.15
N GLU A 47 -3.63 6.43 -9.38
CA GLU A 47 -3.17 5.05 -9.50
C GLU A 47 -3.29 4.27 -8.18
N ALA A 48 -2.93 4.90 -7.06
CA ALA A 48 -3.11 4.35 -5.72
C ALA A 48 -4.58 3.98 -5.45
N LEU A 49 -5.51 4.86 -5.84
CA LEU A 49 -6.95 4.61 -5.72
C LEU A 49 -7.40 3.42 -6.60
N ALA A 50 -6.85 3.31 -7.81
CA ALA A 50 -7.12 2.17 -8.69
C ALA A 50 -6.63 0.84 -8.09
N ILE A 51 -5.42 0.83 -7.51
CA ILE A 51 -4.86 -0.33 -6.79
C ILE A 51 -5.76 -0.72 -5.62
N TYR A 52 -6.20 0.26 -4.82
CA TYR A 52 -7.11 0.01 -3.70
C TYR A 52 -8.42 -0.62 -4.16
N ASN A 53 -9.08 -0.04 -5.18
CA ASN A 53 -10.34 -0.56 -5.68
C ASN A 53 -10.19 -1.99 -6.20
N LEU A 54 -9.13 -2.28 -6.96
CA LEU A 54 -8.85 -3.63 -7.45
C LEU A 54 -8.66 -4.63 -6.30
N ALA A 55 -7.85 -4.27 -5.29
CA ALA A 55 -7.60 -5.12 -4.14
C ALA A 55 -8.86 -5.32 -3.30
N TYR A 56 -9.67 -4.27 -3.14
CA TYR A 56 -10.94 -4.29 -2.43
C TYR A 56 -11.95 -5.19 -3.13
N ASP A 57 -12.13 -5.06 -4.44
CA ASP A 57 -13.04 -5.89 -5.22
C ASP A 57 -12.61 -7.36 -5.17
N TYR A 58 -11.31 -7.63 -5.29
CA TYR A 58 -10.78 -8.98 -5.12
C TYR A 58 -11.03 -9.52 -3.71
N ALA A 59 -10.78 -8.74 -2.67
CA ALA A 59 -11.03 -9.12 -1.27
C ALA A 59 -12.51 -9.40 -1.02
N LYS A 60 -13.40 -8.54 -1.53
CA LYS A 60 -14.86 -8.65 -1.42
C LYS A 60 -15.37 -9.90 -2.13
N ASN A 61 -14.95 -10.15 -3.37
CA ASN A 61 -15.34 -11.34 -4.15
C ASN A 61 -14.86 -12.65 -3.52
N ASN A 62 -13.81 -12.60 -2.71
CA ASN A 62 -13.26 -13.75 -2.00
C ASN A 62 -13.64 -13.79 -0.50
N ALA A 63 -14.54 -12.91 -0.04
CA ALA A 63 -14.93 -12.78 1.37
C ALA A 63 -13.74 -12.72 2.36
N CYS A 64 -12.64 -12.08 1.95
CA CYS A 64 -11.39 -12.07 2.71
C CYS A 64 -10.80 -10.66 2.76
N VAL A 65 -11.23 -9.89 3.77
CA VAL A 65 -10.83 -8.48 3.98
C VAL A 65 -9.31 -8.32 4.10
N GLY A 66 -8.61 -9.33 4.64
CA GLY A 66 -7.15 -9.31 4.75
C GLY A 66 -6.42 -9.13 3.41
N LYS A 67 -7.05 -9.48 2.28
CA LYS A 67 -6.48 -9.28 0.93
C LYS A 67 -6.36 -7.80 0.55
N CYS A 68 -7.11 -6.90 1.18
CA CYS A 68 -6.91 -5.45 1.02
C CYS A 68 -5.54 -4.98 1.54
N GLY A 69 -4.87 -5.78 2.39
CA GLY A 69 -3.57 -5.43 2.94
C GLY A 69 -2.49 -5.20 1.89
N PHE A 70 -2.62 -5.79 0.69
CA PHE A 70 -1.72 -5.51 -0.43
C PHE A 70 -1.75 -4.03 -0.84
N ALA A 71 -2.94 -3.46 -1.03
CA ALA A 71 -3.08 -2.06 -1.42
C ALA A 71 -2.52 -1.12 -0.35
N TRP A 72 -2.70 -1.44 0.94
CA TRP A 72 -2.13 -0.63 2.02
C TRP A 72 -0.61 -0.71 2.10
N LYS A 73 -0.01 -1.86 1.81
CA LYS A 73 1.46 -2.02 1.78
C LYS A 73 2.11 -1.29 0.61
N VAL A 74 1.46 -1.28 -0.55
CA VAL A 74 1.99 -0.66 -1.77
C VAL A 74 1.64 0.84 -1.83
N ALA A 75 0.36 1.16 -1.70
CA ALA A 75 -0.21 2.48 -2.00
C ALA A 75 -0.61 3.28 -0.76
N GLY A 76 -0.38 2.75 0.45
CA GLY A 76 -0.88 3.32 1.71
C GLY A 76 -0.56 4.81 1.92
N PRO A 77 0.71 5.25 1.80
CA PRO A 77 1.06 6.66 1.94
C PRO A 77 0.33 7.57 0.95
N ALA A 78 0.24 7.18 -0.32
CA ALA A 78 -0.49 7.93 -1.35
C ALA A 78 -1.99 7.99 -1.10
N LEU A 79 -2.61 6.90 -0.61
CA LEU A 79 -4.01 6.87 -0.22
C LEU A 79 -4.29 7.81 0.97
N LEU A 80 -3.40 7.82 1.96
CA LEU A 80 -3.49 8.72 3.10
C LEU A 80 -3.34 10.19 2.65
N LYS A 81 -2.38 10.46 1.76
CA LYS A 81 -2.19 11.79 1.17
C LYS A 81 -3.43 12.26 0.42
N LEU A 82 -4.03 11.40 -0.41
CA LEU A 82 -5.27 11.69 -1.12
C LEU A 82 -6.41 12.02 -0.15
N TYR A 83 -6.55 11.24 0.92
CA TYR A 83 -7.56 11.49 1.95
C TYR A 83 -7.37 12.85 2.61
N ALA A 84 -6.15 13.17 3.04
CA ALA A 84 -5.84 14.47 3.64
C ALA A 84 -6.10 15.64 2.67
N MET A 85 -5.72 15.50 1.40
CA MET A 85 -6.01 16.51 0.36
C MET A 85 -7.52 16.76 0.23
N LYS A 86 -8.34 15.70 0.22
CA LYS A 86 -9.81 15.82 0.16
C LYS A 86 -10.40 16.53 1.37
N GLN A 87 -9.80 16.35 2.55
CA GLN A 87 -10.22 17.01 3.79
C GLN A 87 -9.65 18.43 3.93
N ASN A 88 -8.83 18.90 2.99
CA ASN A 88 -8.04 20.12 3.11
C ASN A 88 -7.17 20.14 4.38
N GLU A 89 -6.70 18.95 4.78
CA GLU A 89 -5.84 18.72 5.94
C GLU A 89 -4.43 18.28 5.50
N LYS A 90 -3.52 18.21 6.47
CA LYS A 90 -2.19 17.63 6.28
C LYS A 90 -2.11 16.31 7.01
N ALA A 91 -1.78 15.25 6.29
CA ALA A 91 -1.36 14.00 6.90
C ALA A 91 0.04 14.17 7.51
N PHE A 92 0.25 13.61 8.69
CA PHE A 92 1.57 13.44 9.30
C PHE A 92 1.87 11.95 9.43
N MET A 93 3.08 11.56 9.07
CA MET A 93 3.57 10.22 9.35
C MET A 93 4.08 10.20 10.80
N CYS A 94 3.56 9.28 11.61
CA CYS A 94 4.06 9.05 12.96
C CYS A 94 4.39 7.58 13.16
N LEU A 95 5.41 7.32 13.97
CA LEU A 95 5.70 5.96 14.41
C LEU A 95 4.58 5.49 15.35
N PRO A 96 4.15 4.22 15.27
CA PRO A 96 3.16 3.68 16.19
C PRO A 96 3.56 3.80 17.67
N SER A 97 4.87 3.79 17.98
CA SER A 97 5.37 4.02 19.34
C SER A 97 5.09 5.43 19.82
N VAL A 98 5.33 6.44 18.98
CA VAL A 98 5.03 7.85 19.29
C VAL A 98 3.52 8.05 19.46
N LEU A 99 2.72 7.40 18.63
CA LEU A 99 1.26 7.48 18.74
C LEU A 99 0.74 6.92 20.08
N ARG A 100 1.35 5.85 20.59
CA ARG A 100 1.03 5.25 21.91
C ARG A 100 1.39 6.15 23.10
N GLU A 101 2.23 7.17 22.91
CA GLU A 101 2.52 8.14 23.98
C GLU A 101 1.44 9.22 24.09
N LEU A 102 0.60 9.38 23.04
CA LEU A 102 -0.47 10.38 22.98
C LEU A 102 -1.85 9.85 23.45
N PHE A 103 -2.03 8.53 23.48
CA PHE A 103 -3.28 7.84 23.83
C PHE A 103 -3.00 6.70 24.81
#